data_AF-A0A395LCZ3-F1
#
_entry.id   AF-A0A395LCZ3-F1
#
_cell.length_a   1.000
_cell.length_b   1.000
_cell.length_c   1.000
_cell.angle_alpha   90.00
_cell.angle_beta   90.00
_cell.angle_gamma   90.00
#
_symmetry.space_group_name_H-M   'P 1'
#
loop_
_entity.id
_entity.type
_entity.pdbx_description
1 polymer ?
#
loop_
_entity_poly.entity_id
_entity_poly.type
_entity_poly.pdbx_seq_one_letter_code
_entity_poly.pdbx_strand_id
1 'polypeptide(L)'
;MHHDSRWWPVRTAAVRRDDFKCTECGARGRLEVHHVIPVRLAPELAYDLGNLKTLCVACHLEKTLAERGQLPSPERKAWQSLLRKEL
;
A
#
# COMPACT_ATOMS: atom_id res chain seq x y z
N MET A 1 -8.36 9.71 -10.20
CA MET A 1 -6.89 9.58 -10.21
C MET A 1 -6.37 8.64 -11.28
N HIS A 2 -6.82 7.39 -11.41
CA HIS A 2 -6.27 6.47 -12.43
C HIS A 2 -6.51 6.91 -13.89
N HIS A 3 -7.46 7.82 -14.11
CA HIS A 3 -7.74 8.50 -15.39
C HIS A 3 -6.96 9.83 -15.57
N ASP A 4 -6.20 10.28 -14.57
CA ASP A 4 -5.38 11.49 -14.66
C ASP A 4 -4.00 11.11 -15.21
N SER A 5 -3.57 11.76 -16.28
CA SER A 5 -2.30 11.47 -16.95
C SER A 5 -1.09 11.67 -16.04
N ARG A 6 -1.19 12.53 -15.02
CA ARG A 6 -0.13 12.78 -14.03
C ARG A 6 0.15 11.57 -13.14
N TRP A 7 -0.82 10.68 -12.98
CA TRP A 7 -0.70 9.54 -12.07
C TRP A 7 0.33 8.51 -12.53
N TRP A 8 0.35 8.18 -13.82
CA TRP A 8 1.21 7.10 -14.33
C TRP A 8 2.72 7.36 -14.16
N PRO A 9 3.24 8.57 -14.45
CA PRO A 9 4.63 8.89 -14.18
C PRO A 9 4.99 8.78 -12.69
N VAL A 10 4.18 9.37 -11.81
CA VAL A 10 4.45 9.39 -10.37
C VAL A 10 4.36 7.98 -9.77
N ARG A 11 3.36 7.19 -10.17
CA ARG A 11 3.25 5.77 -9.81
C ARG A 11 4.52 5.02 -10.21
N THR A 12 5.00 5.24 -11.43
CA THR A 12 6.20 4.56 -11.95
C THR A 12 7.45 4.97 -11.17
N ALA A 13 7.57 6.26 -10.83
CA ALA A 13 8.67 6.77 -10.02
C ALA A 13 8.66 6.19 -8.60
N ALA A 14 7.50 6.08 -7.95
CA ALA A 14 7.38 5.44 -6.63
C ALA A 14 7.81 3.96 -6.66
N VAL A 15 7.32 3.18 -7.62
CA VAL A 15 7.67 1.76 -7.76
C VAL A 15 9.17 1.57 -8.06
N ARG A 16 9.76 2.43 -8.89
CA ARG A 16 11.20 2.41 -9.19
C ARG A 16 12.06 2.78 -7.98
N ARG A 17 11.67 3.83 -7.23
CA ARG A 17 12.33 4.23 -5.97
C ARG A 17 12.39 3.06 -4.99
N ASP A 18 11.31 2.29 -4.92
CA ASP A 18 11.15 1.18 -3.98
C ASP A 18 11.73 -0.14 -4.50
N ASP A 19 12.61 -0.11 -5.52
CA ASP A 19 13.26 -1.29 -6.12
C ASP A 19 12.28 -2.40 -6.56
N PHE A 20 11.09 -1.99 -7.03
CA PHE A 20 10.02 -2.90 -7.43
C PHE A 20 9.65 -3.91 -6.33
N LYS A 21 9.68 -3.46 -5.07
CA LYS A 21 9.33 -4.24 -3.88
C LYS A 21 8.25 -3.56 -3.06
N CYS A 22 7.49 -4.36 -2.35
CA CYS A 22 6.67 -3.89 -1.24
C CYS A 22 7.60 -3.31 -0.16
N THR A 23 7.34 -2.07 0.24
CA THR A 23 8.11 -1.38 1.28
C THR A 23 7.81 -1.85 2.70
N GLU A 24 6.74 -2.64 2.91
CA GLU A 24 6.40 -3.22 4.22
C GLU A 24 6.98 -4.63 4.41
N CYS A 25 7.02 -5.44 3.36
CA CYS A 25 7.38 -6.86 3.48
C CYS A 25 8.43 -7.36 2.48
N GLY A 26 8.91 -6.51 1.56
CA GLY A 26 9.92 -6.86 0.56
C GLY A 26 9.43 -7.72 -0.62
N ALA A 27 8.16 -8.16 -0.62
CA ALA A 27 7.60 -8.98 -1.70
C ALA A 27 7.66 -8.27 -3.05
N ARG A 28 7.97 -9.04 -4.11
CA ARG A 28 7.91 -8.62 -5.51
C ARG A 28 6.66 -9.18 -6.19
N GLY A 29 6.30 -8.63 -7.36
CA GLY A 29 5.17 -9.10 -8.16
C GLY A 29 4.14 -8.00 -8.40
N ARG A 30 2.85 -8.30 -8.16
CA ARG A 30 1.78 -7.31 -8.30
C ARG A 30 1.87 -6.27 -7.19
N LEU A 31 2.18 -5.03 -7.57
CA LEU A 31 2.34 -3.89 -6.68
C LEU A 31 1.30 -2.81 -6.95
N GLU A 32 0.85 -2.20 -5.87
CA GLU A 32 -0.07 -1.07 -5.80
C GLU A 32 0.64 0.09 -5.10
N VAL A 33 0.23 1.33 -5.43
CA VAL A 33 0.78 2.53 -4.80
C VAL A 33 -0.30 3.12 -3.92
N HIS A 34 0.01 3.19 -2.63
CA HIS A 34 -0.86 3.70 -1.58
C HIS A 34 -0.50 5.14 -1.22
N HIS A 35 -1.51 5.97 -0.94
CA HIS A 35 -1.31 7.29 -0.34
C HIS A 35 -1.22 7.16 1.18
N VAL A 36 -0.11 7.60 1.79
CA VAL A 36 0.07 7.58 3.25
C VAL A 36 -0.93 8.49 3.94
N ILE A 37 -1.15 9.68 3.37
CA ILE A 37 -2.23 10.60 3.72
C ILE A 37 -3.28 10.52 2.60
N PRO A 38 -4.53 10.12 2.89
CA PRO A 38 -5.57 10.01 1.88
C PRO A 38 -5.78 11.30 1.09
N VAL A 39 -5.92 11.20 -0.23
CA VAL A 39 -6.13 12.34 -1.14
C VAL A 39 -7.30 13.24 -0.71
N ARG A 40 -8.34 12.66 -0.11
CA ARG A 40 -9.51 13.41 0.39
C ARG A 40 -9.18 14.36 1.56
N LEU A 41 -8.07 14.13 2.26
CA LEU A 41 -7.62 14.93 3.39
C LEU A 41 -6.51 15.92 2.99
N ALA A 42 -5.68 15.55 2.02
CA ALA A 42 -4.56 16.37 1.53
C ALA A 42 -4.44 16.25 -0.01
N PRO A 43 -5.34 16.88 -0.78
CA PRO A 43 -5.33 16.78 -2.24
C PRO A 43 -4.05 17.35 -2.89
N GLU A 44 -3.39 18.30 -2.24
CA GLU A 44 -2.10 18.86 -2.63
C GLU A 44 -0.96 17.83 -2.60
N LEU A 45 -1.08 16.79 -1.75
CA LEU A 45 -0.12 15.70 -1.63
C LEU A 45 -0.43 14.50 -2.54
N ALA A 46 -1.42 14.60 -3.43
CA ALA A 46 -1.89 13.48 -4.25
C ALA A 46 -0.81 12.90 -5.18
N TYR A 47 0.17 13.72 -5.57
CA TYR A 47 1.26 13.37 -6.48
C TYR A 47 2.65 13.50 -5.83
N ASP A 48 2.72 13.78 -4.53
CA ASP A 48 3.97 13.86 -3.78
C ASP A 48 4.54 12.45 -3.58
N LEU A 49 5.76 12.19 -4.07
CA LEU A 49 6.40 10.88 -3.92
C LEU A 49 6.57 10.46 -2.46
N GLY A 50 6.83 11.39 -1.54
CA GLY A 50 6.92 11.14 -0.10
C GLY A 50 5.60 10.71 0.53
N ASN A 51 4.47 11.09 -0.09
CA ASN A 51 3.15 10.62 0.31
C ASN A 51 2.75 9.29 -0.33
N LEU A 52 3.62 8.68 -1.15
CA LEU A 52 3.33 7.42 -1.84
C LEU A 52 4.16 6.27 -1.32
N LYS A 53 3.50 5.11 -1.14
CA LYS A 53 4.10 3.88 -0.67
C LYS A 53 3.81 2.74 -1.63
N THR A 54 4.85 2.07 -2.13
CA THR A 54 4.68 0.86 -2.95
C THR A 54 4.41 -0.34 -2.04
N LEU A 55 3.28 -1.01 -2.24
CA LEU A 55 2.80 -2.13 -1.44
C LEU A 55 2.41 -3.32 -2.32
N CYS A 56 2.56 -4.54 -1.80
CA CYS A 56 1.87 -5.69 -2.39
C CYS A 56 0.37 -5.63 -2.04
N VAL A 57 -0.45 -6.39 -2.78
CA VAL A 57 -1.91 -6.42 -2.58
C VAL A 57 -2.31 -6.73 -1.12
N ALA A 58 -1.61 -7.65 -0.46
CA ALA A 58 -1.92 -8.02 0.92
C ALA A 58 -1.66 -6.87 1.90
N CYS A 59 -0.50 -6.22 1.82
CA CYS A 59 -0.18 -5.07 2.66
C CYS A 59 -1.07 -3.86 2.32
N HIS A 60 -1.40 -3.65 1.04
CA HIS A 60 -2.29 -2.58 0.61
C HIS A 60 -3.70 -2.73 1.20
N LEU A 61 -4.24 -3.95 1.18
CA LEU A 61 -5.52 -4.27 1.81
C LEU A 61 -5.48 -4.01 3.32
N GLU A 62 -4.42 -4.42 4.01
CA GLU A 62 -4.27 -4.19 5.44
C GLU A 62 -4.31 -2.69 5.79
N LYS A 63 -3.59 -1.84 5.05
CA LYS A 63 -3.66 -0.38 5.23
C LYS A 63 -5.05 0.17 4.96
N THR A 64 -5.68 -0.26 3.87
CA THR A 64 -7.04 0.16 3.51
C THR A 64 -8.06 -0.20 4.60
N LEU A 65 -7.95 -1.40 5.20
CA LEU A 65 -8.79 -1.82 6.32
C LEU A 65 -8.50 -1.00 7.57
N ALA A 66 -7.24 -0.69 7.86
CA ALA A 66 -6.85 0.17 8.98
C ALA A 66 -7.47 1.56 8.88
N GLU A 67 -7.38 2.21 7.72
CA GLU A 67 -7.95 3.53 7.46
C GLU A 67 -9.48 3.56 7.62
N ARG A 68 -10.15 2.44 7.31
CA ARG A 68 -11.60 2.28 7.47
C ARG A 68 -12.02 1.88 8.88
N GLY A 69 -11.08 1.62 9.78
CA GLY A 69 -11.37 1.08 11.11
C GLY A 69 -11.89 -0.37 11.09
N GLN A 70 -11.60 -1.11 10.01
CA GLN A 70 -12.09 -2.47 9.76
C GLN A 70 -10.98 -3.52 9.90
N LEU A 71 -10.05 -3.29 10.83
CA LEU A 71 -8.98 -4.25 11.08
C LEU A 71 -9.56 -5.60 11.54
N PRO A 72 -8.96 -6.73 11.12
CA PRO A 72 -9.38 -8.04 11.58
C PRO A 72 -9.21 -8.14 13.10
N SER A 73 -10.10 -8.91 13.73
CA SER A 73 -10.05 -9.15 15.17
C SER A 73 -8.72 -9.77 15.61
N PRO A 74 -8.31 -9.60 16.88
CA PRO A 74 -7.09 -10.20 17.40
C PRO A 74 -7.00 -11.71 17.16
N GLU A 75 -8.11 -12.42 17.31
CA GLU A 75 -8.20 -13.88 17.10
C GLU A 75 -7.92 -14.24 15.64
N ARG A 76 -8.46 -13.46 14.70
CA ARG A 76 -8.22 -13.66 13.27
C ARG A 76 -6.77 -13.36 12.88
N LYS A 77 -6.14 -12.35 13.50
CA LYS A 77 -4.71 -12.05 13.29
C LYS A 77 -3.81 -13.17 13.83
N ALA A 78 -4.14 -13.69 15.02
CA ALA A 78 -3.41 -14.81 15.61
C ALA A 78 -3.42 -16.04 14.69
N TRP A 79 -4.59 -16.40 14.16
CA TRP A 79 -4.72 -17.48 13.18
C TRP A 79 -3.88 -17.29 11.92
N GLN A 80 -3.89 -16.08 11.33
CA GLN A 80 -3.07 -15.78 10.14
C GLN A 80 -1.57 -15.88 10.40
N SER A 81 -1.12 -15.51 11.60
CA SER A 81 0.29 -15.60 12.01
C SER A 81 0.75 -17.05 12.10
N LEU A 82 -0.08 -17.95 12.63
CA LEU A 82 0.21 -19.39 12.70
C LEU A 82 0.41 -19.98 11.30
N LEU A 83 -0.54 -19.73 10.39
CA LEU A 83 -0.45 -20.21 9.00
C LEU A 83 0.79 -19.71 8.25
N ARG A 84 1.29 -18.51 8.60
CA ARG A 84 2.50 -17.92 8.00
C ARG A 84 3.82 -18.46 8.58
N LYS A 85 3.79 -19.09 9.76
CA LYS A 85 4.96 -19.74 10.38
C LYS A 85 5.10 -21.21 9.96
N GLU A 86 4.04 -21.80 9.43
CA GLU A 86 4.01 -23.20 8.96
C GLU A 86 4.35 -23.35 7.46
N LEU A 87 4.57 -22.24 6.75
CA LEU A 87 5.05 -22.15 5.36
C LEU A 87 6.47 -21.59 5.32
#